data_AF-A0A373I0U7-F1
#
_entry.id   AF-A0A373I0U7-F1
#
_cell.length_a   1.000
_cell.length_b   1.000
_cell.length_c   1.000
_cell.angle_alpha   90.00
_cell.angle_beta   90.00
_cell.angle_gamma   90.00
#
_symmetry.space_group_name_H-M   'P 1'
#
loop_
_entity.id
_entity.type
_entity.pdbx_description
1 polymer ?
#
loop_
_entity_poly.entity_id
_entity_poly.type
_entity_poly.pdbx_seq_one_letter_code
_entity_poly.pdbx_strand_id
1 'polypeptide(L)'
;YADDFLLFCETEEEVTRTGNIAKSVIESLGLEVAMNKTKVVDFKNDDFDFLGFHFNHWKTSKKGNDYYSIVPTEKSIKTFKKAIKDKTQRTWTKPKEEWIKDVNPIIVGKTNYYLNVYKALKVFEGHMQTHCVIRAMSKHLERMDKYVRQRLRMCMIHKHPTVRKAFGMCYKWNIEFFVRIGLIPSKWWFYYKMWGTYTIEKYVEYHMHRNKVDMDKRIQKSKELGIAFYTKERLKKMDYSFSK
;
A
#
# COMPACT_ATOMS: atom_id res chain seq x y z
N TYR A 1 13.12 -17.15 -9.78
CA TYR A 1 12.86 -17.05 -8.33
C TYR A 1 12.11 -18.30 -7.93
N ALA A 2 12.84 -19.32 -7.45
CA ALA A 2 12.33 -20.69 -7.47
C ALA A 2 11.82 -21.06 -8.88
N ASP A 3 10.57 -21.46 -9.02
CA ASP A 3 9.87 -21.83 -10.24
C ASP A 3 9.46 -20.64 -11.13
N ASP A 4 9.19 -19.47 -10.55
CA ASP A 4 8.79 -18.27 -11.28
C ASP A 4 10.03 -17.55 -11.88
N PHE A 5 10.20 -17.51 -13.20
CA PHE A 5 11.29 -16.79 -13.86
C PHE A 5 10.80 -15.84 -14.97
N LEU A 6 11.65 -14.89 -15.33
CA LEU A 6 11.44 -13.95 -16.44
C LEU A 6 12.58 -14.13 -17.44
N LEU A 7 12.24 -14.13 -18.72
CA LEU A 7 13.18 -14.10 -19.83
C LEU A 7 13.05 -12.73 -20.50
N PHE A 8 14.17 -12.02 -20.62
CA PHE A 8 14.23 -10.72 -21.28
C PHE A 8 14.89 -10.91 -22.65
N CYS A 9 14.28 -10.37 -23.69
CA CYS A 9 14.73 -10.47 -25.08
C CYS A 9 14.55 -9.11 -25.76
N GLU A 10 15.35 -8.80 -26.78
CA GLU A 10 15.25 -7.53 -27.49
C GLU A 10 14.18 -7.58 -28.60
N THR A 11 13.99 -8.75 -29.22
CA THR A 11 13.07 -8.95 -30.34
C THR A 11 12.06 -10.06 -30.10
N GLU A 12 10.94 -10.02 -30.80
CA GLU A 12 9.90 -11.07 -30.74
C GLU A 12 10.41 -12.44 -31.26
N GLU A 13 11.28 -12.42 -32.27
CA GLU A 13 11.96 -13.62 -32.76
C GLU A 13 12.81 -14.28 -31.67
N GLU A 14 13.55 -13.46 -30.91
CA GLU A 14 14.32 -13.94 -29.76
C GLU A 14 13.43 -14.47 -28.63
N VAL A 15 12.28 -13.84 -28.37
CA VAL A 15 11.31 -14.34 -27.39
C VAL A 15 10.88 -15.77 -27.76
N THR A 16 10.54 -16.00 -29.03
CA THR A 16 10.11 -17.32 -29.51
C THR A 16 11.23 -18.34 -29.40
N ARG A 17 12.45 -17.99 -29.84
CA ARG A 17 13.62 -18.86 -29.75
C ARG A 17 13.97 -19.21 -28.30
N THR A 18 14.01 -18.21 -27.43
CA THR A 18 14.35 -18.38 -26.00
C THR A 18 13.27 -19.17 -25.27
N GLY A 19 11.99 -18.96 -25.61
CA GLY A 19 10.88 -19.77 -25.09
C GLY A 19 11.03 -21.25 -25.44
N ASN A 20 11.40 -21.58 -26.68
CA ASN A 20 11.64 -22.96 -27.10
C ASN A 20 12.85 -23.59 -26.39
N ILE A 21 13.94 -22.84 -26.21
CA ILE A 21 15.12 -23.32 -25.46
C ILE A 21 14.74 -23.57 -24.00
N ALA A 22 14.06 -22.63 -23.35
CA ALA A 22 13.63 -22.77 -21.97
C ALA A 22 12.72 -24.00 -21.79
N LYS A 23 11.79 -24.21 -22.71
CA LYS A 23 10.92 -25.40 -22.73
C LYS A 23 11.74 -26.69 -22.82
N SER A 24 12.68 -26.77 -23.77
CA SER A 24 13.53 -27.96 -23.95
C SER A 24 14.37 -28.27 -22.70
N VAL A 25 14.93 -27.23 -22.06
CA VAL A 25 15.68 -27.40 -20.81
C VAL A 25 14.77 -27.90 -19.68
N ILE A 26 13.58 -27.33 -19.52
CA ILE A 26 12.64 -27.72 -18.46
C ILE A 26 12.17 -29.17 -18.67
N GLU A 27 11.87 -29.57 -19.90
CA GLU A 27 11.51 -30.95 -20.25
C GLU A 27 12.66 -31.92 -19.99
N SER A 28 13.92 -31.52 -20.27
CA SER A 28 15.10 -32.34 -19.97
C SER A 28 15.29 -32.61 -18.47
N LEU A 29 14.76 -31.72 -17.62
CA LEU A 29 14.76 -31.86 -16.16
C LEU A 29 13.57 -32.68 -15.64
N GLY A 30 12.74 -33.23 -16.53
CA GLY A 30 11.54 -33.99 -16.17
C GLY A 30 10.39 -33.13 -15.66
N LEU A 31 10.36 -31.84 -16.01
CA LEU A 31 9.33 -30.89 -15.62
C LEU A 31 8.51 -30.46 -16.85
N GLU A 32 7.27 -30.03 -16.61
CA GLU A 32 6.39 -29.49 -17.66
C GLU A 32 6.20 -27.98 -17.48
N VAL A 33 6.28 -27.24 -18.58
CA VAL A 33 5.95 -25.81 -18.60
C VAL A 33 4.45 -25.63 -18.62
N ALA A 34 3.92 -24.93 -17.62
CA ALA A 34 2.52 -24.51 -17.59
C ALA A 34 2.27 -23.40 -18.64
N MET A 35 2.05 -23.78 -19.90
CA MET A 35 1.87 -22.85 -21.03
C MET A 35 0.75 -21.82 -20.79
N ASN A 36 -0.28 -22.18 -20.01
CA ASN A 36 -1.36 -21.28 -19.62
C ASN A 36 -0.94 -20.16 -18.66
N LYS A 37 0.23 -20.28 -18.01
CA LYS A 37 0.81 -19.27 -17.13
C LYS A 37 1.91 -18.44 -17.81
N THR A 38 2.43 -18.91 -18.93
CA THR A 38 3.45 -18.20 -19.72
C THR A 38 2.79 -17.09 -20.52
N LYS A 39 3.34 -15.87 -20.44
CA LYS A 39 2.85 -14.71 -21.18
C LYS A 39 4.03 -14.00 -21.85
N VAL A 40 3.88 -13.68 -23.13
CA VAL A 40 4.75 -12.72 -23.82
C VAL A 40 4.28 -11.32 -23.49
N VAL A 41 5.20 -10.45 -23.10
CA VAL A 41 4.92 -9.10 -22.60
C VAL A 41 5.80 -8.12 -23.36
N ASP A 42 5.20 -7.21 -24.11
CA ASP A 42 5.90 -6.05 -24.64
C ASP A 42 5.89 -4.94 -23.58
N PHE A 43 7.00 -4.75 -22.85
CA PHE A 43 7.04 -3.80 -21.74
C PHE A 43 6.92 -2.32 -22.14
N LYS A 44 6.81 -2.00 -23.44
CA LYS A 44 6.39 -0.67 -23.90
C LYS A 44 4.88 -0.46 -23.78
N ASN A 45 4.09 -1.53 -23.89
CA ASN A 45 2.63 -1.46 -24.01
C ASN A 45 1.90 -2.28 -22.93
N ASP A 46 2.56 -3.28 -22.35
CA ASP A 46 1.97 -4.27 -21.47
C ASP A 46 2.51 -4.20 -20.05
N ASP A 47 1.58 -4.22 -19.10
CA ASP A 47 1.89 -4.47 -17.70
C ASP A 47 2.03 -5.98 -17.43
N PHE A 48 2.78 -6.32 -16.39
CA PHE A 48 2.84 -7.70 -15.90
C PHE A 48 2.98 -7.79 -14.38
N ASP A 49 2.60 -8.95 -13.84
CA ASP A 49 2.75 -9.26 -12.42
C ASP A 49 3.90 -10.25 -12.23
N PHE A 50 4.77 -9.99 -11.25
CA PHE A 50 5.82 -10.91 -10.84
C PHE A 50 6.06 -10.80 -9.34
N LEU A 51 6.09 -11.94 -8.64
CA LEU A 51 6.33 -12.03 -7.19
C LEU A 51 5.49 -11.04 -6.36
N GLY A 52 4.20 -10.87 -6.69
CA GLY A 52 3.32 -9.98 -5.94
C GLY A 52 3.57 -8.48 -6.15
N PHE A 53 4.39 -8.12 -7.13
CA PHE A 53 4.54 -6.78 -7.69
C PHE A 53 3.91 -6.70 -9.08
N HIS A 54 3.29 -5.57 -9.35
CA HIS A 54 2.77 -5.17 -10.64
C HIS A 54 3.75 -4.17 -11.26
N PHE A 55 4.33 -4.56 -12.38
CA PHE A 55 5.24 -3.77 -13.19
C PHE A 55 4.42 -3.04 -14.23
N ASN A 56 4.25 -1.74 -14.05
CA ASN A 56 3.60 -0.90 -15.06
C ASN A 56 4.61 -0.66 -16.19
N HIS A 57 4.18 -0.78 -17.44
CA HIS A 57 4.98 -0.53 -18.64
C HIS A 57 5.62 0.87 -18.65
N TRP A 58 6.61 1.04 -19.54
CA TRP A 58 7.26 2.32 -19.75
C TRP A 58 6.29 3.39 -20.22
N LYS A 59 6.50 4.61 -19.72
CA LYS A 59 5.77 5.80 -20.13
C LYS A 59 6.74 6.94 -20.31
N THR A 60 6.48 7.77 -21.30
CA THR A 60 7.25 8.99 -21.51
C THR A 60 6.57 10.14 -20.78
N SER A 61 7.34 10.85 -19.94
CA SER A 61 6.86 12.04 -19.25
C SER A 61 6.69 13.21 -20.23
N LYS A 62 5.96 14.26 -19.81
CA LYS A 62 5.85 15.51 -20.60
C LYS A 62 7.20 16.16 -20.96
N LYS A 63 8.27 15.80 -20.24
CA LYS A 63 9.63 16.30 -20.45
C LYS A 63 10.49 15.39 -21.34
N GLY A 64 9.89 14.34 -21.93
CA GLY A 64 10.61 13.38 -22.78
C GLY A 64 11.35 12.27 -22.04
N ASN A 65 11.31 12.23 -20.70
CA ASN A 65 11.99 11.19 -19.93
C ASN A 65 11.10 9.96 -19.78
N ASP A 66 11.64 8.79 -20.11
CA ASP A 66 10.99 7.50 -19.89
C ASP A 66 11.06 7.07 -18.42
N TYR A 67 9.95 6.50 -17.95
CA TYR A 67 9.82 6.00 -16.59
C TYR A 67 8.87 4.81 -16.54
N TYR A 68 9.02 4.00 -15.51
CA TYR A 68 8.04 2.95 -15.18
C TYR A 68 7.71 3.02 -13.69
N SER A 69 6.79 2.19 -13.24
CA SER A 69 6.53 2.08 -11.80
C SER A 69 6.22 0.67 -11.37
N ILE A 70 6.76 0.29 -10.22
CA ILE A 70 6.50 -0.98 -9.57
C ILE A 70 5.61 -0.71 -8.36
N VAL A 71 4.45 -1.36 -8.32
CA VAL A 71 3.49 -1.27 -7.20
C VAL A 71 3.08 -2.65 -6.73
N PRO A 72 2.46 -2.82 -5.56
CA PRO A 72 1.98 -4.13 -5.13
C PRO A 72 0.77 -4.56 -5.94
N THR A 73 0.68 -5.85 -6.28
CA THR A 73 -0.52 -6.39 -6.91
C THR A 73 -1.73 -6.28 -5.99
N GLU A 74 -2.93 -6.28 -6.59
CA GLU A 74 -4.16 -6.32 -5.80
C GLU A 74 -4.22 -7.55 -4.89
N LYS A 75 -3.74 -8.70 -5.38
CA LYS A 75 -3.66 -9.94 -4.61
C LYS A 75 -2.78 -9.77 -3.38
N SER A 76 -1.64 -9.11 -3.50
CA SER A 76 -0.74 -8.82 -2.38
C SER A 76 -1.41 -7.91 -1.33
N ILE A 77 -2.09 -6.86 -1.78
CA ILE A 77 -2.86 -5.96 -0.90
C ILE A 77 -4.04 -6.67 -0.23
N LYS A 78 -4.78 -7.53 -0.95
CA LYS A 78 -5.89 -8.33 -0.41
C LYS A 78 -5.38 -9.29 0.68
N THR A 79 -4.24 -9.94 0.45
CA THR A 79 -3.60 -10.83 1.43
C THR A 79 -3.19 -10.08 2.70
N PHE A 80 -2.60 -8.90 2.55
CA PHE A 80 -2.29 -8.03 3.69
C PHE A 80 -3.56 -7.64 4.48
N LYS A 81 -4.61 -7.19 3.78
CA LYS A 81 -5.88 -6.83 4.42
C LYS A 81 -6.51 -8.01 5.16
N LYS A 82 -6.42 -9.22 4.59
CA LYS A 82 -6.88 -10.45 5.25
C LYS A 82 -6.11 -10.70 6.55
N ALA A 83 -4.77 -10.66 6.51
CA ALA A 83 -3.96 -10.85 7.72
C ALA A 83 -4.29 -9.83 8.83
N ILE A 84 -4.48 -8.55 8.48
CA ILE A 84 -4.93 -7.53 9.44
C ILE A 84 -6.33 -7.84 9.97
N LYS A 85 -7.27 -8.24 9.11
CA LYS A 85 -8.64 -8.60 9.52
C LYS A 85 -8.62 -9.76 10.52
N ASP A 86 -7.80 -10.77 10.25
CA ASP A 86 -7.70 -11.99 11.06
C ASP A 86 -7.13 -11.70 12.45
N LYS A 87 -6.24 -10.70 12.56
CA LYS A 87 -5.72 -10.19 13.84
C LYS A 87 -6.57 -9.08 14.49
N THR A 88 -7.69 -8.68 13.88
CA THR A 88 -8.57 -7.61 14.40
C THR A 88 -10.02 -8.07 14.45
N GLN A 89 -10.26 -9.29 14.96
CA GLN A 89 -11.62 -9.83 15.05
C GLN A 89 -12.48 -9.01 16.00
N ARG A 90 -13.72 -8.75 15.59
CA ARG A 90 -14.66 -7.89 16.35
C ARG A 90 -15.19 -8.56 17.61
N THR A 91 -15.08 -9.88 17.71
CA THR A 91 -15.54 -10.70 18.83
C THR A 91 -14.55 -10.68 20.00
N TRP A 92 -13.28 -10.34 19.75
CA TRP A 92 -12.29 -10.31 20.83
C TRP A 92 -12.30 -8.96 21.53
N THR A 93 -12.01 -8.99 22.82
CA THR A 93 -11.81 -7.81 23.65
C THR A 93 -10.39 -7.85 24.15
N LYS A 94 -9.59 -6.87 23.74
CA LYS A 94 -8.19 -6.71 24.17
C LYS A 94 -7.91 -5.25 24.53
N PRO A 95 -6.93 -4.99 25.41
CA PRO A 95 -6.32 -3.68 25.56
C PRO A 95 -5.86 -3.10 24.21
N LYS A 96 -5.79 -1.77 24.10
CA LYS A 96 -5.49 -1.11 22.83
C LYS A 96 -4.08 -1.48 22.34
N GLU A 97 -3.17 -1.59 23.28
CA GLU A 97 -1.76 -1.88 23.11
C GLU A 97 -1.54 -3.30 22.57
N GLU A 98 -2.36 -4.27 22.98
CA GLU A 98 -2.29 -5.63 22.44
C GLU A 98 -2.72 -5.71 20.98
N TRP A 99 -3.75 -4.96 20.59
CA TRP A 99 -4.12 -4.86 19.17
C TRP A 99 -2.97 -4.30 18.33
N ILE A 100 -2.24 -3.31 18.86
CA ILE A 100 -1.08 -2.73 18.19
C ILE A 100 0.05 -3.75 18.07
N LYS A 101 0.35 -4.50 19.13
CA LYS A 101 1.35 -5.59 19.13
C LYS A 101 1.03 -6.66 18.09
N ASP A 102 -0.24 -6.99 17.89
CA ASP A 102 -0.67 -7.99 16.89
C ASP A 102 -0.51 -7.50 15.44
N VAL A 103 -0.81 -6.22 15.15
CA VAL A 103 -0.81 -5.71 13.77
C VAL A 103 0.54 -5.19 13.30
N ASN A 104 1.37 -4.65 14.19
CA ASN A 104 2.66 -4.05 13.83
C ASN A 104 3.59 -5.03 13.08
N PRO A 105 3.77 -6.29 13.50
CA PRO A 105 4.60 -7.25 12.77
C PRO A 105 4.13 -7.49 11.33
N ILE A 106 2.81 -7.51 11.10
CA ILE A 106 2.22 -7.67 9.76
C ILE A 106 2.53 -6.44 8.89
N ILE A 107 2.38 -5.25 9.46
CA ILE A 107 2.65 -3.98 8.76
C ILE A 107 4.13 -3.88 8.40
N VAL A 108 5.01 -4.09 9.37
CA VAL A 108 6.46 -4.01 9.19
C VAL A 108 6.94 -5.07 8.19
N GLY A 109 6.50 -6.32 8.34
CA GLY A 109 6.88 -7.40 7.44
C GLY A 109 6.47 -7.14 5.99
N LYS A 110 5.21 -6.74 5.77
CA LYS A 110 4.74 -6.43 4.40
C LYS A 110 5.42 -5.19 3.82
N THR A 111 5.68 -4.17 4.64
CA THR A 111 6.37 -2.96 4.18
C THR A 111 7.84 -3.24 3.84
N ASN A 112 8.52 -4.06 4.64
CA ASN A 112 9.88 -4.52 4.36
C ASN A 112 9.97 -5.31 3.06
N TYR A 113 8.95 -6.12 2.75
CA TYR A 113 8.86 -6.80 1.46
C TYR A 113 8.78 -5.80 0.30
N TYR A 114 7.93 -4.77 0.40
CA TYR A 114 7.85 -3.73 -0.63
C TYR A 114 9.09 -2.86 -0.74
N LEU A 115 9.85 -2.70 0.35
CA LEU A 115 11.14 -1.99 0.35
C LEU A 115 12.19 -2.68 -0.53
N ASN A 116 12.01 -3.95 -0.91
CA ASN A 116 12.94 -4.62 -1.82
C ASN A 116 13.00 -3.92 -3.19
N VAL A 117 11.93 -3.25 -3.64
CA VAL A 117 11.98 -2.40 -4.84
C VAL A 117 13.02 -1.30 -4.69
N TYR A 118 13.02 -0.58 -3.57
CA TYR A 118 14.01 0.46 -3.30
C TYR A 118 15.43 -0.10 -3.24
N LYS A 119 15.61 -1.22 -2.54
CA LYS A 119 16.92 -1.87 -2.41
C LYS A 119 17.47 -2.28 -3.76
N ALA A 120 16.65 -2.87 -4.63
CA ALA A 120 17.05 -3.22 -5.99
C ALA A 120 17.47 -1.97 -6.78
N LEU A 121 16.67 -0.90 -6.74
CA LEU A 121 17.02 0.36 -7.42
C LEU A 121 18.33 0.98 -6.92
N LYS A 122 18.66 0.80 -5.63
CA LYS A 122 19.94 1.26 -5.07
C LYS A 122 21.14 0.45 -5.57
N VAL A 123 20.98 -0.85 -5.84
CA VAL A 123 22.05 -1.66 -6.45
C VAL A 123 22.38 -1.18 -7.87
N PHE A 124 21.36 -0.71 -8.60
CA PHE A 124 21.51 -0.24 -9.98
C PHE A 124 21.64 1.29 -10.11
N GLU A 125 21.83 1.99 -8.99
CA GLU A 125 21.99 3.45 -8.98
C GLU A 125 23.26 3.82 -9.78
N GLY A 126 23.12 4.68 -10.79
CA GLY A 126 24.21 5.05 -11.71
C GLY A 126 24.36 4.16 -12.94
N HIS A 127 23.72 3.00 -12.99
CA HIS A 127 23.74 2.09 -14.15
C HIS A 127 22.44 2.11 -14.97
N MET A 128 21.34 2.62 -14.41
CA MET A 128 20.05 2.71 -15.08
C MET A 128 19.88 4.02 -15.86
N GLN A 129 19.56 3.90 -17.15
CA GLN A 129 19.14 5.03 -17.98
C GLN A 129 17.70 5.47 -17.69
N THR A 130 16.84 4.55 -17.21
CA THR A 130 15.40 4.78 -17.02
C THR A 130 15.01 4.88 -15.55
N HIS A 131 14.10 5.80 -15.21
CA HIS A 131 13.74 6.07 -13.82
C HIS A 131 12.50 5.28 -13.34
N CYS A 132 12.65 4.47 -12.29
CA CYS A 132 11.51 3.85 -11.61
C CYS A 132 10.86 4.83 -10.62
N VAL A 133 9.57 5.13 -10.81
CA VAL A 133 8.80 6.04 -9.94
C VAL A 133 8.37 5.35 -8.65
N ILE A 134 9.28 5.32 -7.67
CA ILE A 134 9.02 4.71 -6.35
C ILE A 134 7.86 5.38 -5.59
N ARG A 135 7.58 6.66 -5.89
CA ARG A 135 6.45 7.38 -5.30
C ARG A 135 5.09 6.75 -5.62
N ALA A 136 4.97 5.93 -6.67
CA ALA A 136 3.75 5.19 -6.97
C ALA A 136 3.31 4.28 -5.80
N MET A 137 4.26 3.73 -5.05
CA MET A 137 4.03 2.90 -3.85
C MET A 137 3.25 3.65 -2.76
N SER A 138 3.43 4.97 -2.66
CA SER A 138 2.89 5.84 -1.60
C SER A 138 1.37 5.71 -1.45
N LYS A 139 0.65 5.62 -2.57
CA LYS A 139 -0.81 5.50 -2.59
C LYS A 139 -1.27 4.16 -2.02
N HIS A 140 -0.53 3.08 -2.26
CA HIS A 140 -0.85 1.74 -1.78
C HIS A 140 -0.60 1.63 -0.27
N LEU A 141 0.53 2.16 0.22
CA LEU A 141 0.85 2.24 1.64
C LEU A 141 -0.21 3.06 2.40
N GLU A 142 -0.62 4.21 1.86
CA GLU A 142 -1.67 5.00 2.49
C GLU A 142 -3.03 4.27 2.54
N ARG A 143 -3.37 3.50 1.50
CA ARG A 143 -4.58 2.65 1.49
C ARG A 143 -4.50 1.54 2.54
N MET A 144 -3.32 0.94 2.74
CA MET A 144 -3.07 -0.04 3.80
C MET A 144 -3.27 0.59 5.18
N ASP A 145 -2.64 1.73 5.44
CA ASP A 145 -2.73 2.46 6.71
C ASP A 145 -4.18 2.86 7.05
N LYS A 146 -4.93 3.34 6.04
CA LYS A 146 -6.36 3.66 6.21
C LYS A 146 -7.17 2.43 6.62
N TYR A 147 -6.90 1.28 6.00
CA TYR A 147 -7.57 0.02 6.33
C TYR A 147 -7.22 -0.45 7.74
N VAL A 148 -5.93 -0.45 8.11
CA VAL A 148 -5.47 -0.81 9.46
C VAL A 148 -6.17 0.03 10.51
N ARG A 149 -6.14 1.36 10.38
CA ARG A 149 -6.82 2.24 11.33
C ARG A 149 -8.32 2.00 11.38
N GLN A 150 -8.98 1.77 10.24
CA GLN A 150 -10.39 1.42 10.23
C GLN A 150 -10.67 0.14 11.04
N ARG A 151 -9.84 -0.89 10.88
CA ARG A 151 -9.96 -2.16 11.61
C ARG A 151 -9.70 -2.00 13.11
N LEU A 152 -8.68 -1.25 13.49
CA LEU A 152 -8.39 -0.96 14.89
C LEU A 152 -9.54 -0.19 15.56
N ARG A 153 -10.06 0.86 14.91
CA ARG A 153 -11.24 1.57 15.41
C ARG A 153 -12.46 0.65 15.55
N MET A 154 -12.58 -0.37 14.70
CA MET A 154 -13.67 -1.35 14.79
C MET A 154 -13.54 -2.26 16.01
N CYS A 155 -12.37 -2.86 16.24
CA CYS A 155 -12.18 -3.81 17.34
C CYS A 155 -12.03 -3.14 18.71
N MET A 156 -11.66 -1.85 18.75
CA MET A 156 -11.64 -1.05 19.99
C MET A 156 -13.03 -0.60 20.46
N ILE A 157 -14.10 -0.84 19.67
CA ILE A 157 -15.49 -0.55 20.06
C ILE A 157 -16.13 -1.84 20.57
N HIS A 158 -16.33 -1.95 21.88
CA HIS A 158 -16.88 -3.17 22.49
C HIS A 158 -18.38 -3.35 22.23
N LYS A 159 -19.18 -2.27 22.26
CA LYS A 159 -20.65 -2.35 22.13
C LYS A 159 -21.11 -2.22 20.68
N HIS A 160 -21.49 -3.36 20.08
CA HIS A 160 -22.01 -3.49 18.72
C HIS A 160 -21.15 -2.75 17.68
N PRO A 161 -19.91 -3.21 17.41
CA PRO A 161 -18.99 -2.54 16.50
C PRO A 161 -19.51 -2.56 15.06
N THR A 162 -19.74 -1.37 14.49
CA THR A 162 -20.13 -1.18 13.09
C THR A 162 -19.18 -0.24 12.38
N VAL A 163 -19.03 -0.42 11.06
CA VAL A 163 -18.14 0.42 10.23
C VAL A 163 -18.48 1.91 10.41
N ARG A 164 -19.78 2.23 10.52
CA ARG A 164 -20.26 3.59 10.79
C ARG A 164 -19.77 4.14 12.13
N LYS A 165 -19.80 3.35 13.22
CA LYS A 165 -19.26 3.77 14.52
C LYS A 165 -17.76 3.97 14.47
N ALA A 166 -17.02 3.07 13.82
CA ALA A 166 -15.57 3.24 13.64
C ALA A 166 -15.21 4.50 12.84
N PHE A 167 -16.00 4.86 11.83
CA PHE A 167 -15.84 6.15 11.14
C PHE A 167 -16.15 7.34 12.04
N GLY A 168 -17.13 7.23 12.94
CA GLY A 168 -17.41 8.24 13.97
C GLY A 168 -16.20 8.50 14.87
N MET A 169 -15.43 7.46 15.19
CA MET A 169 -14.24 7.57 16.03
C MET A 169 -13.01 8.17 15.33
N CYS A 170 -13.10 8.60 14.05
CA CYS A 170 -11.95 9.19 13.34
C CYS A 170 -11.45 10.49 13.97
N TYR A 171 -12.29 11.21 14.71
CA TYR A 171 -11.91 12.45 15.39
C TYR A 171 -11.05 12.16 16.64
N LYS A 172 -11.50 11.26 17.52
CA LYS A 172 -10.73 10.87 18.72
C LYS A 172 -9.56 9.94 18.42
N TRP A 173 -9.78 8.93 17.58
CA TRP A 173 -8.76 7.97 17.18
C TRP A 173 -8.19 8.34 15.81
N ASN A 174 -7.58 9.52 15.74
CA ASN A 174 -6.94 10.06 14.53
C ASN A 174 -5.54 9.40 14.30
N ILE A 175 -4.76 9.93 13.35
CA ILE A 175 -3.42 9.38 13.04
C ILE A 175 -2.47 9.54 14.23
N GLU A 176 -2.46 10.72 14.83
CA GLU A 176 -1.64 11.05 16.00
C GLU A 176 -1.94 10.12 17.18
N PHE A 177 -3.22 9.87 17.50
CA PHE A 177 -3.62 8.92 18.53
C PHE A 177 -3.02 7.53 18.29
N PHE A 178 -3.15 7.00 17.08
CA PHE A 178 -2.65 5.66 16.77
C PHE A 178 -1.14 5.57 16.87
N VAL A 179 -0.42 6.59 16.38
CA VAL A 179 1.03 6.67 16.52
C VAL A 179 1.43 6.74 17.99
N ARG A 180 0.73 7.55 18.81
CA ARG A 180 1.00 7.69 20.24
C ARG A 180 0.85 6.38 21.02
N ILE A 181 -0.09 5.51 20.64
CA ILE A 181 -0.23 4.17 21.23
C ILE A 181 0.68 3.11 20.57
N GLY A 182 1.62 3.53 19.73
CA GLY A 182 2.66 2.68 19.15
C GLY A 182 2.35 2.05 17.79
N LEU A 183 1.29 2.45 17.09
CA LEU A 183 1.03 1.96 15.73
C LEU A 183 2.15 2.42 14.79
N ILE A 184 2.72 1.49 14.03
CA ILE A 184 3.70 1.78 12.99
C ILE A 184 2.97 1.94 11.65
N PRO A 185 2.88 3.14 11.06
CA PRO A 185 2.27 3.31 9.74
C PRO A 185 3.20 2.77 8.65
N SER A 186 2.63 2.00 7.70
CA SER A 186 3.39 1.43 6.58
C SER A 186 4.07 2.50 5.74
N LYS A 187 3.39 3.63 5.49
CA LYS A 187 3.96 4.73 4.70
C LYS A 187 5.13 5.39 5.41
N TRP A 188 5.02 5.62 6.72
CA TRP A 188 6.12 6.16 7.51
C TRP A 188 7.31 5.19 7.49
N TRP A 189 7.09 3.93 7.85
CA TRP A 189 8.15 2.92 7.94
C TRP A 189 8.91 2.77 6.62
N PHE A 190 8.18 2.78 5.49
CA PHE A 190 8.77 2.72 4.15
C PHE A 190 9.74 3.88 3.91
N TYR A 191 9.30 5.13 4.07
CA TYR A 191 10.16 6.30 3.81
C TYR A 191 11.25 6.49 4.86
N TYR A 192 10.98 6.14 6.11
CA TYR A 192 11.97 6.12 7.17
C TYR A 192 13.13 5.17 6.83
N LYS A 193 12.84 3.96 6.34
CA LYS A 193 13.88 3.01 5.92
C LYS A 193 14.61 3.42 4.65
N MET A 194 14.02 4.25 3.80
CA MET A 194 14.69 4.77 2.60
C MET A 194 15.66 5.91 2.91
N TRP A 195 15.25 6.86 3.74
CA TRP A 195 15.95 8.14 3.89
C TRP A 195 16.51 8.39 5.29
N GLY A 196 16.07 7.66 6.32
CA GLY A 196 16.47 7.84 7.72
C GLY A 196 15.97 9.12 8.39
N THR A 197 15.80 10.21 7.63
CA THR A 197 15.46 11.56 8.12
C THR A 197 13.97 11.85 8.24
N TYR A 198 13.11 10.92 7.75
CA TYR A 198 11.66 11.03 7.84
C TYR A 198 11.15 10.44 9.15
N THR A 199 11.22 11.25 10.20
CA THR A 199 10.80 10.85 11.56
C THR A 199 9.29 10.65 11.65
N ILE A 200 8.84 9.99 12.71
CA ILE A 200 7.42 9.72 12.91
C ILE A 200 6.64 11.02 13.18
N GLU A 201 7.27 12.01 13.80
CA GLU A 201 6.74 13.35 14.05
C GLU A 201 6.46 14.04 12.71
N LYS A 202 7.43 14.05 11.79
CA LYS A 202 7.23 14.60 10.43
C LYS A 202 6.09 13.91 9.68
N TYR A 203 5.93 12.60 9.86
CA TYR A 203 4.80 11.87 9.29
C TYR A 203 3.46 12.35 9.87
N VAL A 204 3.37 12.45 11.20
CA VAL A 204 2.15 12.90 11.88
C VAL A 204 1.82 14.34 11.48
N GLU A 205 2.78 15.26 11.55
CA GLU A 205 2.62 16.66 11.17
C GLU A 205 2.11 16.81 9.73
N TYR A 206 2.78 16.16 8.77
CA TYR A 206 2.37 16.20 7.36
C TYR A 206 0.92 15.72 7.18
N HIS A 207 0.56 14.60 7.81
CA HIS A 207 -0.76 14.02 7.66
C HIS A 207 -1.84 14.82 8.40
N MET A 208 -1.53 15.40 9.55
CA MET A 208 -2.45 16.26 10.30
C MET A 208 -2.70 17.58 9.55
N HIS A 209 -1.65 18.22 9.05
CA HIS A 209 -1.77 19.41 8.22
C HIS A 209 -2.60 19.13 6.96
N ARG A 210 -2.30 18.04 6.23
CA ARG A 210 -3.07 17.65 5.05
C ARG A 210 -4.55 17.40 5.36
N ASN A 211 -4.85 16.71 6.47
CA ASN A 211 -6.24 16.46 6.87
C ASN A 211 -6.99 17.75 7.22
N LYS A 212 -6.30 18.73 7.82
CA LYS A 212 -6.86 20.06 8.10
C LYS A 212 -7.19 20.79 6.79
N VAL A 213 -6.23 20.87 5.87
CA VAL A 213 -6.43 21.49 4.54
C VAL A 213 -7.58 20.81 3.78
N ASP A 214 -7.64 19.49 3.78
CA ASP A 214 -8.73 18.74 3.13
C ASP A 214 -10.09 19.02 3.79
N MET A 215 -10.11 19.23 5.11
CA MET A 215 -11.33 19.59 5.84
C MET A 215 -11.78 21.02 5.49
N ASP A 216 -10.87 21.97 5.47
CA ASP A 216 -11.14 23.37 5.13
C ASP A 216 -11.69 23.50 3.70
N LYS A 217 -11.10 22.77 2.75
CA LYS A 217 -11.62 22.68 1.37
C LYS A 217 -13.05 22.16 1.30
N ARG A 218 -13.40 21.16 2.13
CA ARG A 218 -14.77 20.63 2.17
C ARG A 218 -15.74 21.62 2.81
N ILE A 219 -15.32 22.33 3.86
CA ILE A 219 -16.11 23.40 4.49
C ILE A 219 -16.42 24.47 3.45
N GLN A 220 -15.39 24.93 2.73
CA GLN A 220 -15.51 25.97 1.73
C GLN A 220 -16.45 25.54 0.58
N LYS A 221 -16.26 24.32 0.05
CA LYS A 221 -17.16 23.77 -0.97
C LYS A 221 -18.62 23.66 -0.48
N SER A 222 -18.86 23.30 0.78
CA SER A 222 -20.22 23.27 1.32
C SER A 222 -20.82 24.66 1.44
N LYS A 223 -20.04 25.68 1.83
CA LYS A 223 -20.48 27.09 1.85
C LYS A 223 -20.86 27.57 0.45
N GLU A 224 -20.05 27.28 -0.57
CA GLU A 224 -20.31 27.62 -1.97
C GLU A 224 -21.61 26.98 -2.49
N LEU A 225 -21.95 25.78 -2.02
CA LEU A 225 -23.19 25.09 -2.37
C LEU A 225 -24.39 25.51 -1.50
N GLY A 226 -24.23 26.45 -0.57
CA GLY A 226 -25.27 26.85 0.38
C GLY A 226 -25.65 25.76 1.40
N ILE A 227 -24.82 24.73 1.56
CA ILE A 227 -25.08 23.58 2.46
C ILE A 227 -24.38 23.81 3.80
N ALA A 228 -25.12 23.71 4.91
CA ALA A 228 -24.54 23.75 6.25
C ALA A 228 -23.57 22.58 6.48
N PHE A 229 -22.28 22.87 6.63
CA PHE A 229 -21.26 21.82 6.82
C PHE A 229 -21.33 21.14 8.20
N TYR A 230 -21.62 21.93 9.24
CA TYR A 230 -21.80 21.47 10.62
C TYR A 230 -23.28 21.22 10.91
N THR A 231 -23.78 20.08 10.45
CA THR A 231 -25.16 19.64 10.74
C THR A 231 -25.28 19.10 12.18
N LYS A 232 -26.48 19.13 12.74
CA LYS A 232 -26.78 18.53 14.07
C LYS A 232 -26.34 17.07 14.16
N GLU A 233 -26.49 16.30 13.08
CA GLU A 233 -26.01 14.92 13.02
C GLU A 233 -24.48 14.80 13.07
N ARG A 234 -23.77 15.74 12.45
CA ARG A 234 -22.31 15.73 12.42
C ARG A 234 -21.73 16.09 13.79
N LEU A 235 -22.29 17.10 14.45
CA LEU A 235 -21.92 17.46 15.82
C LEU A 235 -22.15 16.28 16.77
N LYS A 236 -23.32 15.63 16.70
CA LYS A 236 -23.61 14.39 17.47
C LYS A 236 -22.55 13.29 17.26
N LYS A 237 -22.02 13.12 16.04
CA LYS A 237 -20.96 12.13 15.77
C LYS A 237 -19.64 12.51 16.42
N MET A 238 -19.31 13.80 16.45
CA MET A 238 -18.12 14.33 17.12
C MET A 238 -18.25 14.15 18.63
N ASP A 239 -19.38 14.53 19.23
CA ASP A 239 -19.64 14.40 20.66
C ASP A 239 -19.61 12.93 21.12
N TYR A 240 -20.20 12.03 20.33
CA TYR A 240 -20.09 10.58 20.56
C TYR A 240 -18.63 10.12 20.61
N SER A 241 -17.80 10.63 19.69
CA SER A 241 -16.38 10.29 19.65
C SER A 241 -15.64 10.78 20.89
N PHE A 242 -15.97 11.95 21.44
CA PHE A 242 -15.26 12.51 22.59
C PHE A 242 -15.72 11.93 23.94
N SER A 243 -17.00 11.54 24.04
CA SER A 243 -17.58 10.92 25.25
C SER A 243 -17.17 9.45 25.50
N LYS A 244 -16.52 8.80 24.53
CA LYS A 244 -16.04 7.41 24.59
C LYS A 244 -14.53 7.34 24.60
#